data_AF-A0A9E5N5G3-F1
#
_entry.id   AF-A0A9E5N5G3-F1
#
_cell.length_a   1.000
_cell.length_b   1.000
_cell.length_c   1.000
_cell.angle_alpha   90.00
_cell.angle_beta   90.00
_cell.angle_gamma   90.00
#
_symmetry.space_group_name_H-M   'P 1'
#
loop_
_entity.id
_entity.type
_entity.pdbx_description
1 polymer ?
#
loop_
_entity_poly.entity_id
_entity_poly.type
_entity_poly.pdbx_seq_one_letter_code
_entity_poly.pdbx_strand_id
1 'polypeptide(L)'
;SRLQNSENRSFGILYDGFKLQALYQELITEEERSWHCLVIIFTDQLFGTWDENDRRYHARVSVYGFPSIISTTGIVEAPAKPREFYLQKQWGIDAVTLKRNFGEKFIDYDDTRLTEVMKGYCMQALFFNILGEPFCEDNKCRLYNAHWQEEVINAQLAKPEFCKKHEMLIDDIRKHRLKINY
;
A
#
# COMPACT_ATOMS: atom_id res chain seq x y z
N SER A 1 -20.27 4.04 -14.52
CA SER A 1 -19.60 4.80 -13.44
C SER A 1 -18.26 5.32 -13.95
N ARG A 2 -17.60 6.30 -13.31
CA ARG A 2 -16.26 6.76 -13.77
C ARG A 2 -15.18 5.67 -13.73
N LEU A 3 -15.42 4.57 -13.01
CA LEU A 3 -14.64 3.32 -13.12
C LEU A 3 -14.62 2.75 -14.55
N GLN A 4 -15.53 3.19 -15.44
CA GLN A 4 -15.59 2.81 -16.84
C GLN A 4 -14.89 3.83 -17.78
N ASN A 5 -14.28 4.90 -17.26
CA ASN A 5 -13.61 5.94 -18.05
C ASN A 5 -12.35 6.47 -17.33
N SER A 6 -11.18 5.91 -17.66
CA SER A 6 -9.88 6.11 -16.98
C SER A 6 -9.09 7.36 -17.38
N GLU A 7 -9.57 8.17 -18.32
CA GLU A 7 -8.78 9.28 -18.89
C GLU A 7 -8.61 10.51 -17.96
N ASN A 8 -9.32 10.57 -16.83
CA ASN A 8 -9.17 11.64 -15.84
C ASN A 8 -8.68 11.09 -14.50
N ARG A 9 -7.39 11.29 -14.18
CA ARG A 9 -6.85 11.05 -12.83
C ARG A 9 -7.65 11.90 -11.83
N SER A 10 -8.24 11.27 -10.82
CA SER A 10 -9.08 11.91 -9.81
C SER A 10 -8.22 12.67 -8.80
N PHE A 11 -7.65 13.80 -9.21
CA PHE A 11 -6.96 14.68 -8.27
C PHE A 11 -7.98 15.29 -7.30
N GLY A 12 -7.88 14.95 -6.01
CA GLY A 12 -8.65 15.59 -4.92
C GLY A 12 -9.90 14.86 -4.42
N ILE A 13 -10.23 13.66 -4.92
CA ILE A 13 -11.34 12.84 -4.37
C ILE A 13 -10.75 11.75 -3.47
N LEU A 14 -11.17 11.72 -2.21
CA LEU A 14 -10.86 10.65 -1.26
C LEU A 14 -12.06 9.73 -1.12
N TYR A 15 -11.97 8.51 -1.65
CA TYR A 15 -13.02 7.50 -1.50
C TYR A 15 -12.94 6.83 -0.13
N ASP A 16 -14.09 6.38 0.39
CA ASP A 16 -14.13 5.47 1.52
C ASP A 16 -13.64 4.09 1.08
N GLY A 17 -12.54 3.61 1.68
CA GLY A 17 -11.85 2.39 1.28
C GLY A 17 -12.70 1.13 1.41
N PHE A 18 -13.55 1.04 2.44
CA PHE A 18 -14.40 -0.13 2.63
C PHE A 18 -15.58 -0.14 1.67
N LYS A 19 -16.19 1.03 1.41
CA LYS A 19 -17.22 1.12 0.37
C LYS A 19 -16.66 0.84 -1.02
N LEU A 20 -15.46 1.31 -1.31
CA LEU A 20 -14.78 1.03 -2.58
C LEU A 20 -14.45 -0.46 -2.72
N GLN A 21 -13.95 -1.10 -1.67
CA GLN A 21 -13.70 -2.55 -1.63
C GLN A 21 -14.98 -3.35 -1.89
N ALA A 22 -16.10 -2.98 -1.27
CA ALA A 22 -17.40 -3.63 -1.49
C ALA A 22 -17.86 -3.52 -2.96
N LEU A 23 -17.70 -2.34 -3.58
CA LEU A 23 -18.02 -2.16 -5.00
C LEU A 23 -17.15 -3.04 -5.90
N TYR A 24 -15.85 -3.17 -5.59
CA TYR A 24 -14.98 -4.07 -6.35
C TYR A 24 -15.34 -5.54 -6.14
N GLN A 25 -15.79 -5.92 -4.95
CA GLN A 25 -16.23 -7.28 -4.64
C GLN A 25 -17.41 -7.73 -5.52
N GLU A 26 -18.30 -6.80 -5.90
CA GLU A 26 -19.41 -7.08 -6.82
C GLU A 26 -18.95 -7.47 -8.23
N LEU A 27 -17.71 -7.11 -8.62
CA LEU A 27 -17.15 -7.40 -9.94
C LEU A 27 -16.40 -8.74 -10.00
N ILE A 28 -16.17 -9.39 -8.86
CA ILE A 28 -15.43 -10.66 -8.75
C ILE A 28 -16.34 -11.84 -9.08
N THR A 29 -15.89 -12.72 -9.97
CA THR A 29 -16.66 -13.90 -10.42
C THR A 29 -16.79 -14.96 -9.33
N GLU A 30 -17.69 -15.93 -9.51
CA GLU A 30 -17.85 -17.03 -8.54
C GLU A 30 -16.59 -17.88 -8.40
N GLU A 31 -15.86 -18.10 -9.49
CA GLU A 31 -14.60 -18.86 -9.51
C GLU A 31 -13.49 -18.15 -8.71
N GLU A 32 -13.45 -16.82 -8.81
CA GLU A 32 -12.48 -15.97 -8.09
C GLU A 32 -12.82 -15.83 -6.60
N ARG A 33 -14.05 -16.14 -6.18
CA ARG A 33 -14.50 -16.17 -4.76
C ARG A 33 -14.03 -17.41 -3.99
N SER A 34 -13.20 -18.25 -4.60
CA SER A 34 -12.58 -19.41 -3.95
C SER A 34 -11.57 -18.99 -2.88
N TRP A 35 -11.56 -19.73 -1.76
CA TRP A 35 -10.52 -19.62 -0.71
C TRP A 35 -9.10 -19.88 -1.21
N HIS A 36 -8.96 -20.47 -2.41
CA HIS A 36 -7.68 -20.72 -3.06
C HIS A 36 -7.22 -19.56 -3.94
N CYS A 37 -7.98 -18.46 -4.02
CA CYS A 37 -7.68 -17.30 -4.84
C CYS A 37 -7.37 -16.07 -3.97
N LEU A 38 -6.23 -15.44 -4.25
CA LEU A 38 -5.90 -14.12 -3.70
C LEU A 38 -6.23 -13.06 -4.76
N VAL A 39 -7.33 -12.34 -4.57
CA VAL A 39 -7.73 -11.25 -5.46
C VAL A 39 -7.12 -9.94 -4.97
N ILE A 40 -6.20 -9.37 -5.76
CA ILE A 40 -5.56 -8.07 -5.53
C ILE A 40 -5.95 -7.13 -6.67
N ILE A 41 -6.56 -5.99 -6.30
CA ILE A 41 -6.96 -4.96 -7.26
C ILE A 41 -6.03 -3.76 -7.11
N PHE A 42 -5.36 -3.42 -8.21
CA PHE A 42 -4.66 -2.16 -8.34
C PHE A 42 -5.61 -1.08 -8.84
N THR A 43 -5.54 0.10 -8.21
CA THR A 43 -6.34 1.27 -8.59
C THR A 43 -5.50 2.53 -8.53
N ASP A 44 -5.84 3.52 -9.33
CA ASP A 44 -5.26 4.87 -9.26
C ASP A 44 -6.12 5.81 -8.39
N GLN A 45 -7.24 5.32 -7.85
CA GLN A 45 -8.11 6.12 -6.99
C GLN A 45 -7.48 6.29 -5.60
N LEU A 46 -7.52 7.52 -5.08
CA LEU A 46 -7.12 7.80 -3.70
C LEU A 46 -8.25 7.41 -2.74
N PHE A 47 -7.98 6.56 -1.77
CA PHE A 47 -8.95 6.18 -0.75
C PHE A 47 -8.38 6.29 0.66
N GLY A 48 -9.28 6.31 1.64
CA GLY A 48 -8.93 6.32 3.04
C GLY A 48 -9.92 5.56 3.90
N THR A 49 -9.56 5.34 5.14
CA THR A 49 -10.42 4.71 6.15
C THR A 49 -10.71 5.71 7.25
N TRP A 50 -11.91 5.68 7.81
CA TRP A 50 -12.24 6.42 9.02
C TRP A 50 -11.49 5.83 10.22
N ASP A 51 -10.84 6.68 11.02
CA ASP A 51 -10.27 6.30 12.30
C ASP A 51 -11.14 6.86 13.43
N GLU A 52 -11.69 5.96 14.26
CA GLU A 52 -12.58 6.33 15.36
C GLU A 52 -11.85 7.06 16.49
N ASN A 53 -10.52 6.89 16.62
CA ASN A 53 -9.75 7.47 17.71
C ASN A 53 -9.56 8.98 17.51
N ASP A 54 -9.19 9.40 16.30
CA ASP A 54 -8.98 10.82 15.97
C ASP A 54 -10.09 11.44 15.10
N ARG A 55 -11.15 10.66 14.83
CA ARG A 55 -12.41 11.09 14.17
C ARG A 55 -12.17 11.80 12.84
N ARG A 56 -11.30 11.21 12.01
CA ARG A 56 -11.06 11.69 10.66
C ARG A 56 -10.71 10.55 9.71
N TYR A 57 -10.79 10.85 8.42
CA TYR A 57 -10.30 9.95 7.39
C TYR A 57 -8.77 10.02 7.29
N HIS A 58 -8.15 8.84 7.21
CA HIS A 58 -6.74 8.68 6.90
C HIS A 58 -6.62 8.08 5.51
N ALA A 59 -5.89 8.76 4.62
CA ALA A 59 -5.54 8.16 3.34
C ALA A 59 -4.76 6.86 3.58
N ARG A 60 -4.99 5.86 2.72
CA ARG A 60 -4.35 4.55 2.80
C ARG A 60 -3.73 4.21 1.45
N VAL A 61 -2.63 3.47 1.51
CA VAL A 61 -2.08 2.81 0.32
C VAL A 61 -2.88 1.56 -0.01
N SER A 62 -3.31 0.82 1.02
CA SER A 62 -3.99 -0.46 0.87
C SER A 62 -5.11 -0.65 1.89
N VAL A 63 -6.10 -1.45 1.51
CA VAL A 63 -7.05 -2.09 2.44
C VAL A 63 -6.99 -3.59 2.15
N TYR A 64 -6.68 -4.37 3.17
CA TYR A 64 -6.60 -5.82 3.08
C TYR A 64 -7.94 -6.44 3.46
N GLY A 65 -8.37 -7.43 2.69
CA GLY A 65 -9.70 -8.02 2.73
C GLY A 65 -9.93 -8.84 1.47
N PHE A 66 -11.20 -9.05 1.13
CA PHE A 66 -11.59 -9.73 -0.10
C PHE A 66 -12.50 -8.83 -0.95
N PRO A 67 -12.00 -8.23 -2.04
CA PRO A 67 -10.60 -8.27 -2.52
C PRO A 67 -9.68 -7.38 -1.68
N SER A 68 -8.37 -7.62 -1.75
CA SER A 68 -7.39 -6.63 -1.29
C SER A 68 -7.26 -5.53 -2.35
N ILE A 69 -7.29 -4.27 -1.91
CA ILE A 69 -7.17 -3.11 -2.82
C ILE A 69 -5.87 -2.35 -2.52
N ILE A 70 -5.13 -1.97 -3.57
CA ILE A 70 -3.86 -1.25 -3.48
C ILE A 70 -3.91 -0.05 -4.42
N SER A 71 -3.66 1.15 -3.89
CA SER A 71 -3.67 2.40 -4.65
C SER A 71 -2.27 2.86 -5.03
N THR A 72 -2.03 3.02 -6.33
CA THR A 72 -0.79 3.61 -6.86
C THR A 72 -0.73 5.12 -6.65
N THR A 73 -1.87 5.79 -6.49
CA THR A 73 -1.93 7.18 -6.01
C THR A 73 -1.71 7.25 -4.50
N GLY A 74 -2.26 6.28 -3.77
CA GLY A 74 -2.17 6.19 -2.33
C GLY A 74 -0.73 6.14 -1.83
N ILE A 75 0.18 5.43 -2.50
CA ILE A 75 1.60 5.39 -2.11
C ILE A 75 2.31 6.75 -2.21
N VAL A 76 1.86 7.63 -3.09
CA VAL A 76 2.43 8.98 -3.26
C VAL A 76 1.84 9.95 -2.23
N GLU A 77 0.54 9.84 -1.97
CA GLU A 77 -0.21 10.83 -1.20
C GLU A 77 -0.48 10.47 0.26
N ALA A 78 -0.58 9.17 0.60
CA ALA A 78 -0.97 8.73 1.94
C ALA A 78 0.16 8.75 2.97
N PRO A 79 1.37 8.19 2.70
CA PRO A 79 2.48 8.28 3.64
C PRO A 79 2.99 9.72 3.73
N ALA A 80 3.28 10.16 4.95
CA ALA A 80 3.79 11.50 5.19
C ALA A 80 5.20 11.67 4.58
N LYS A 81 5.40 12.75 3.82
CA LYS A 81 6.72 13.18 3.33
C LYS A 81 7.65 13.56 4.51
N PRO A 82 8.98 13.60 4.31
CA PRO A 82 9.93 14.04 5.34
C PRO A 82 9.55 15.39 5.96
N ARG A 83 9.82 15.59 7.26
CA ARG A 83 9.44 16.84 7.95
C ARG A 83 10.11 18.06 7.33
N GLU A 84 11.36 17.92 6.89
CA GLU A 84 12.16 18.97 6.25
C GLU A 84 11.54 19.42 4.92
N PHE A 85 10.81 18.54 4.22
CA PHE A 85 10.08 18.90 3.01
C PHE A 85 9.02 19.96 3.32
N TYR A 86 8.26 19.77 4.40
CA TYR A 86 7.23 20.73 4.81
C TYR A 86 7.81 22.05 5.31
N LEU A 87 8.92 22.00 6.05
CA LEU A 87 9.63 23.21 6.51
C LEU A 87 10.12 24.07 5.34
N GLN A 88 10.78 23.46 4.35
CA GLN A 88 11.25 24.17 3.17
C GLN A 88 10.09 24.70 2.32
N LYS A 89 8.99 23.94 2.20
CA LYS A 89 7.78 24.41 1.54
C LYS A 89 7.19 25.64 2.22
N GLN A 90 7.18 25.68 3.56
CA GLN A 90 6.71 26.81 4.33
C GLN A 90 7.60 28.06 4.17
N TRP A 91 8.90 27.87 3.94
CA TRP A 91 9.83 28.96 3.60
C TRP A 91 9.71 29.46 2.15
N GLY A 92 8.75 28.94 1.38
CA GLY A 92 8.48 29.40 0.02
C GLY A 92 9.40 28.79 -1.03
N ILE A 93 10.12 27.72 -0.71
CA ILE A 93 10.87 26.96 -1.72
C ILE A 93 9.88 26.33 -2.70
N ASP A 94 10.11 26.54 -3.98
CA ASP A 94 9.21 26.10 -5.04
C ASP A 94 9.18 24.56 -5.17
N ALA A 95 8.10 24.04 -5.75
CA ALA A 95 7.88 22.60 -5.86
C ALA A 95 8.95 21.88 -6.71
N VAL A 96 9.53 22.54 -7.72
CA VAL A 96 10.56 21.94 -8.57
C VAL A 96 11.84 21.76 -7.76
N THR A 97 12.24 22.79 -7.01
CA THR A 97 13.40 22.71 -6.11
C THR A 97 13.20 21.67 -5.01
N LEU A 98 12.01 21.61 -4.39
CA LEU A 98 11.70 20.59 -3.40
C LEU A 98 11.80 19.18 -3.96
N LYS A 99 11.21 18.92 -5.14
CA LYS A 99 11.31 17.62 -5.81
C LYS A 99 12.76 17.23 -6.08
N ARG A 100 13.59 18.17 -6.53
CA ARG A 100 15.02 17.91 -6.76
C ARG A 100 15.76 17.58 -5.46
N ASN A 101 15.50 18.32 -4.37
CA ASN A 101 16.21 18.15 -3.10
C ASN A 101 15.82 16.87 -2.35
N PHE A 102 14.61 16.36 -2.58
CA PHE A 102 14.03 15.25 -1.84
C PHE A 102 13.62 14.05 -2.71
N GLY A 103 13.91 14.05 -4.01
CA GLY A 103 13.39 13.06 -4.96
C GLY A 103 13.69 11.60 -4.56
N GLU A 104 14.83 11.36 -3.91
CA GLU A 104 15.17 10.01 -3.43
C GLU A 104 14.49 9.65 -2.09
N LYS A 105 13.92 10.62 -1.38
CA LYS A 105 13.35 10.47 -0.01
C LYS A 105 11.85 10.21 0.04
N PHE A 106 11.17 10.20 -1.11
CA PHE A 106 9.77 9.77 -1.21
C PHE A 106 9.48 9.18 -2.58
N ILE A 107 8.41 8.39 -2.67
CA ILE A 107 7.89 7.87 -3.94
C ILE A 107 6.98 8.92 -4.56
N ASP A 108 7.22 9.28 -5.82
CA ASP A 108 6.38 10.20 -6.59
C ASP A 108 5.68 9.47 -7.76
N TYR A 109 4.82 10.18 -8.48
CA TYR A 109 4.25 9.66 -9.73
C TYR A 109 5.35 9.34 -10.74
N ASP A 110 5.14 8.24 -11.48
CA ASP A 110 6.06 7.74 -12.51
C ASP A 110 7.48 7.39 -11.99
N ASP A 111 7.62 7.17 -10.67
CA ASP A 111 8.86 6.73 -10.05
C ASP A 111 9.21 5.29 -10.45
N THR A 112 10.47 5.07 -10.86
CA THR A 112 10.95 3.75 -11.31
C THR A 112 10.94 2.70 -10.20
N ARG A 113 10.92 3.13 -8.93
CA ARG A 113 10.84 2.25 -7.75
C ARG A 113 9.44 1.74 -7.47
N LEU A 114 8.40 2.32 -8.09
CA LEU A 114 7.00 2.02 -7.78
C LEU A 114 6.68 0.52 -7.87
N THR A 115 7.15 -0.15 -8.92
CA THR A 115 6.93 -1.59 -9.10
C THR A 115 7.50 -2.42 -7.94
N GLU A 116 8.71 -2.09 -7.46
CA GLU A 116 9.29 -2.79 -6.31
C GLU A 116 8.53 -2.48 -5.02
N VAL A 117 8.08 -1.24 -4.82
CA VAL A 117 7.25 -0.90 -3.67
C VAL A 117 5.93 -1.67 -3.70
N MET A 118 5.24 -1.71 -4.85
CA MET A 118 3.96 -2.42 -5.01
C MET A 118 4.08 -3.93 -4.73
N LYS A 119 5.20 -4.57 -5.08
CA LYS A 119 5.43 -5.99 -4.76
C LYS A 119 5.33 -6.26 -3.26
N GLY A 120 5.81 -5.37 -2.40
CA GLY A 120 5.69 -5.58 -0.97
C GLY A 120 4.28 -5.35 -0.42
N TYR A 121 3.51 -4.42 -1.01
CA TYR A 121 2.07 -4.32 -0.70
C TYR A 121 1.29 -5.56 -1.14
N CYS A 122 1.67 -6.22 -2.25
CA CYS A 122 1.14 -7.54 -2.60
C CYS A 122 1.53 -8.61 -1.58
N MET A 123 2.77 -8.58 -1.06
CA MET A 123 3.18 -9.50 0.00
C MET A 123 2.38 -9.28 1.27
N GLN A 124 2.08 -8.04 1.65
CA GLN A 124 1.19 -7.75 2.78
C GLN A 124 -0.23 -8.32 2.55
N ALA A 125 -0.77 -8.21 1.33
CA ALA A 125 -2.06 -8.84 0.98
C ALA A 125 -2.01 -10.37 1.10
N LEU A 126 -0.92 -10.99 0.64
CA LEU A 126 -0.69 -12.43 0.77
C LEU A 126 -0.63 -12.86 2.24
N PHE A 127 0.14 -12.14 3.07
CA PHE A 127 0.27 -12.45 4.49
C PHE A 127 -1.04 -12.24 5.25
N PHE A 128 -1.82 -11.22 4.90
CA PHE A 128 -3.17 -11.06 5.43
C PHE A 128 -4.08 -12.24 5.06
N ASN A 129 -4.04 -12.70 3.80
CA ASN A 129 -4.85 -13.83 3.37
C ASN A 129 -4.47 -15.15 4.07
N ILE A 130 -3.18 -15.37 4.34
CA ILE A 130 -2.69 -16.61 4.95
C ILE A 130 -2.79 -16.60 6.48
N LEU A 131 -2.49 -15.47 7.13
CA LEU A 131 -2.32 -15.38 8.59
C LEU A 131 -3.37 -14.49 9.29
N GLY A 132 -4.19 -13.76 8.54
CA GLY A 132 -5.12 -12.76 9.07
C GLY A 132 -4.46 -11.44 9.50
N GLU A 133 -3.13 -11.40 9.62
CA GLU A 133 -2.37 -10.20 9.97
C GLU A 133 -1.36 -9.84 8.86
N PRO A 134 -1.42 -8.63 8.28
CA PRO A 134 -0.51 -8.24 7.19
C PRO A 134 0.84 -7.72 7.68
N PHE A 135 0.92 -7.28 8.95
CA PHE A 135 1.92 -6.32 9.38
C PHE A 135 2.98 -6.89 10.31
N CYS A 136 4.21 -6.44 10.12
CA CYS A 136 5.33 -6.70 11.00
C CYS A 136 5.67 -5.46 11.84
N GLU A 137 6.11 -5.66 13.07
CA GLU A 137 6.61 -4.58 13.95
C GLU A 137 8.05 -4.16 13.60
N ASP A 138 8.81 -5.00 12.89
CA ASP A 138 10.18 -4.68 12.45
C ASP A 138 10.13 -3.71 11.28
N ASN A 139 10.58 -2.46 11.51
CA ASN A 139 10.57 -1.38 10.52
C ASN A 139 11.50 -1.59 9.31
N LYS A 140 12.32 -2.63 9.31
CA LYS A 140 13.13 -3.07 8.16
C LYS A 140 12.48 -4.22 7.39
N CYS A 141 11.42 -4.83 7.92
CA CYS A 141 10.71 -5.86 7.20
C CYS A 141 9.78 -5.24 6.15
N ARG A 142 9.71 -5.82 4.96
CA ARG A 142 8.78 -5.41 3.89
C ARG A 142 7.29 -5.51 4.25
N LEU A 143 6.97 -6.19 5.34
CA LEU A 143 5.61 -6.23 5.91
C LEU A 143 5.35 -5.11 6.94
N TYR A 144 6.28 -4.18 7.16
CA TYR A 144 6.06 -3.06 8.07
C TYR A 144 4.95 -2.13 7.55
N ASN A 145 4.08 -1.70 8.46
CA ASN A 145 3.03 -0.71 8.18
C ASN A 145 3.61 0.71 8.27
N ALA A 146 4.32 1.13 7.22
CA ALA A 146 4.95 2.44 7.17
C ALA A 146 3.94 3.59 7.06
N HIS A 147 4.15 4.65 7.84
CA HIS A 147 3.34 5.87 7.79
C HIS A 147 4.10 7.05 7.19
N TRP A 148 5.42 6.97 7.11
CA TRP A 148 6.29 7.96 6.47
C TRP A 148 6.91 7.43 5.18
N GLN A 149 7.13 8.30 4.22
CA GLN A 149 7.77 7.98 2.94
C GLN A 149 9.17 7.36 3.10
N GLU A 150 9.96 7.86 4.06
CA GLU A 150 11.29 7.29 4.34
C GLU A 150 11.19 5.87 4.93
N GLU A 151 10.16 5.60 5.74
CA GLU A 151 9.89 4.25 6.26
C GLU A 151 9.43 3.32 5.14
N VAL A 152 8.59 3.80 4.22
CA VAL A 152 8.19 3.06 3.01
C VAL A 152 9.43 2.66 2.23
N ILE A 153 10.31 3.62 1.92
CA ILE A 153 11.54 3.34 1.19
C ILE A 153 12.41 2.33 1.93
N ASN A 154 12.60 2.51 3.24
CA ASN A 154 13.40 1.59 4.05
C ASN A 154 12.82 0.17 4.06
N ALA A 155 11.53 0.01 4.38
CA ALA A 155 10.89 -1.29 4.47
C ALA A 155 10.79 -1.99 3.09
N GLN A 156 10.56 -1.23 2.02
CA GLN A 156 10.24 -1.80 0.71
C GLN A 156 11.45 -2.03 -0.20
N LEU A 157 12.54 -1.27 0.00
CA LEU A 157 13.69 -1.26 -0.91
C LEU A 157 15.01 -1.67 -0.25
N ALA A 158 15.11 -1.68 1.09
CA ALA A 158 16.33 -2.12 1.77
C ALA A 158 16.47 -3.65 1.78
N LYS A 159 17.71 -4.11 2.04
CA LYS A 159 18.02 -5.52 2.27
C LYS A 159 18.41 -5.75 3.74
N PRO A 160 18.09 -6.92 4.33
CA PRO A 160 17.24 -7.98 3.77
C PRO A 160 15.79 -7.52 3.59
N GLU A 161 15.05 -8.14 2.65
CA GLU A 161 13.66 -7.73 2.35
C GLU A 161 12.70 -8.08 3.50
N PHE A 162 12.98 -9.17 4.23
CA PHE A 162 12.12 -9.63 5.30
C PHE A 162 12.95 -9.85 6.56
N CYS A 163 12.33 -9.70 7.73
CA CYS A 163 12.96 -10.15 8.96
C CYS A 163 13.04 -11.68 8.99
N LYS A 164 13.93 -12.23 9.81
CA LYS A 164 14.18 -13.69 9.88
C LYS A 164 12.90 -14.53 10.04
N LYS A 165 11.94 -14.04 10.85
CA LYS A 165 10.63 -14.69 11.04
C LYS A 165 9.88 -14.83 9.72
N HIS A 166 9.78 -13.74 8.95
CA HIS A 166 9.04 -13.74 7.70
C HIS A 166 9.80 -14.44 6.56
N GLU A 167 11.14 -14.44 6.57
CA GLU A 167 11.93 -15.28 5.66
C GLU A 167 11.65 -16.77 5.87
N MET A 168 11.59 -17.22 7.13
CA MET A 168 11.24 -18.62 7.45
C MET A 168 9.83 -18.98 7.00
N LEU A 169 8.84 -18.11 7.24
CA LEU A 169 7.47 -18.33 6.79
C LEU A 169 7.37 -18.40 5.27
N ILE A 170 8.08 -17.54 4.53
CA ILE A 170 8.12 -17.60 3.06
C ILE A 170 8.76 -18.92 2.58
N ASP A 171 9.83 -19.38 3.23
CA ASP A 171 10.44 -20.68 2.91
C ASP A 171 9.48 -21.85 3.16
N ASP A 172 8.69 -21.79 4.23
CA ASP A 172 7.65 -22.78 4.52
C ASP A 172 6.52 -22.76 3.49
N ILE A 173 6.08 -21.59 3.02
CA ILE A 173 5.09 -21.47 1.92
C ILE A 173 5.65 -22.12 0.65
N ARG A 174 6.88 -21.76 0.26
CA ARG A 174 7.53 -22.27 -0.96
C ARG A 174 7.74 -23.79 -0.95
N LYS A 175 7.94 -24.37 0.24
CA LYS A 175 8.14 -25.80 0.44
C LYS A 175 6.86 -26.54 0.80
N HIS A 176 5.70 -25.89 0.74
CA HIS A 176 4.39 -26.43 1.10
C HIS A 176 4.34 -27.04 2.52
N ARG A 177 5.09 -26.44 3.47
CA ARG A 177 5.15 -26.87 4.87
C ARG A 177 4.14 -26.18 5.77
N LEU A 178 3.59 -25.05 5.34
CA LEU A 178 2.48 -24.40 6.02
C LEU A 178 1.18 -25.12 5.70
N LYS A 179 0.58 -25.74 6.72
CA LYS A 179 -0.79 -26.24 6.67
C LYS A 179 -1.73 -25.06 6.92
N ILE A 180 -2.28 -24.50 5.83
CA ILE A 180 -3.36 -23.53 5.92
C ILE A 180 -4.62 -24.34 6.22
N ASN A 181 -5.07 -24.28 7.48
CA ASN A 181 -6.35 -24.86 7.85
C ASN A 181 -7.44 -23.86 7.45
N TYR A 182 -8.24 -24.24 6.45
CA TYR A 182 -9.46 -23.52 6.09
C TYR A 182 -10.63 -23.99 6.94
#